data_AF-A0A5E7ZZQ1-F1
#
_entry.id   AF-A0A5E7ZZQ1-F1
#
_cell.length_a   1.000
_cell.length_b   1.000
_cell.length_c   1.000
_cell.angle_alpha   90.00
_cell.angle_beta   90.00
_cell.angle_gamma   90.00
#
_symmetry.space_group_name_H-M   'P 1'
#
loop_
_entity.id
_entity.type
_entity.pdbx_description
1 polymer ?
#
loop_
_entity_poly.entity_id
_entity_poly.type
_entity_poly.pdbx_seq_one_letter_code
_entity_poly.pdbx_strand_id
1 'polypeptide(L)'
;MAIAMRGPLGRWMMPATVTQTTQAQTTAQPATPQLPARAVQPAVDTNLLVTREAQLSAQIATLEARAAIITNDANAASGNAGRAEATLVTVAARRALDRGTPLGYIEDQLRSRFGATQPRATLMVIQAGRQPVTLQDLRDGLDAIGQQLVSGDSGFIGDLGRTLRNLVVLHKEGTPSPLPADRLARARRLIDAGHTEAALAEVSRMPGAARAGNWMTAARRYIAARQALDTLEGTALLGQATPAPQPAAAD
;
A
#
# COMPACT_ATOMS: atom_id res chain seq x y z
N MET A 1 29.32 24.85 -44.22
CA MET A 1 29.05 23.51 -43.66
C MET A 1 28.87 23.66 -42.15
N ALA A 2 27.75 23.18 -41.63
CA ALA A 2 27.32 23.33 -40.23
C ALA A 2 28.19 22.50 -39.26
N ILE A 3 28.21 22.89 -37.99
CA ILE A 3 27.59 22.14 -36.87
C ILE A 3 27.81 22.95 -35.58
N ALA A 4 26.71 23.41 -35.00
CA ALA A 4 26.67 24.02 -33.67
C ALA A 4 26.49 22.94 -32.61
N MET A 5 27.34 22.98 -31.58
CA MET A 5 27.22 22.22 -30.33
C MET A 5 26.05 22.76 -29.48
N ARG A 6 25.29 21.86 -28.84
CA ARG A 6 24.23 22.20 -27.88
C ARG A 6 24.57 21.59 -26.52
N GLY A 7 24.81 22.46 -25.53
CA GLY A 7 24.86 22.12 -24.11
C GLY A 7 23.52 22.32 -23.40
N PRO A 8 23.34 21.77 -22.18
CA PRO A 8 22.07 21.74 -21.46
C PRO A 8 21.98 22.81 -20.35
N LEU A 9 20.73 23.14 -19.97
CA LEU A 9 20.28 23.96 -18.83
C LEU A 9 20.31 25.49 -19.01
N GLY A 10 19.15 26.14 -18.84
CA GLY A 10 19.08 27.61 -18.75
C GLY A 10 17.68 28.21 -18.90
N ARG A 11 16.89 28.14 -17.82
CA ARG A 11 16.12 29.27 -17.24
C ARG A 11 15.57 30.32 -18.23
N TRP A 12 14.26 30.31 -18.47
CA TRP A 12 13.55 31.47 -19.02
C TRP A 12 13.39 32.52 -17.91
N MET A 13 14.14 33.62 -18.01
CA MET A 13 13.89 34.88 -17.32
C MET A 13 13.41 35.90 -18.37
N MET A 14 12.28 36.54 -18.11
CA MET A 14 12.07 37.93 -18.52
C MET A 14 12.41 38.83 -17.32
N PRO A 15 12.84 40.08 -17.54
CA PRO A 15 11.87 41.15 -17.72
C PRO A 15 12.22 42.18 -18.81
N ALA A 16 11.18 42.91 -19.20
CA ALA A 16 11.15 43.98 -20.17
C ALA A 16 12.14 45.13 -19.86
N THR A 17 12.80 45.62 -20.90
CA THR A 17 13.37 46.96 -20.95
C THR A 17 12.54 47.81 -21.90
N VAL A 18 11.85 48.79 -21.33
CA VAL A 18 11.23 49.90 -22.05
C VAL A 18 12.34 50.90 -22.36
N THR A 19 12.67 51.08 -23.64
CA THR A 19 13.53 52.17 -24.09
C THR A 19 12.64 53.28 -24.62
N GLN A 20 12.54 54.37 -23.86
CA GLN A 20 12.02 55.65 -24.36
C GLN A 20 13.07 56.22 -25.33
N THR A 21 12.65 56.59 -26.53
CA THR A 21 13.45 57.42 -27.43
C THR A 21 12.77 58.76 -27.62
N THR A 22 13.51 59.78 -27.20
CA THR A 22 13.28 61.22 -27.23
C THR A 22 12.88 61.75 -28.60
N GLN A 23 11.96 62.71 -28.56
CA GLN A 23 11.42 63.48 -29.68
C GLN A 23 12.49 64.40 -30.30
N ALA A 24 12.63 64.38 -31.62
CA ALA A 24 13.27 65.45 -32.39
C ALA A 24 12.18 66.37 -32.94
N GLN A 25 12.28 67.66 -32.61
CA GLN A 25 11.37 68.71 -33.07
C GLN A 25 11.65 69.07 -34.53
N THR A 26 10.60 69.02 -35.34
CA THR A 26 10.58 69.38 -36.76
C THR A 26 10.47 70.90 -36.91
N THR A 27 11.38 71.51 -37.67
CA THR A 27 11.25 72.88 -38.17
C THR A 27 10.10 72.95 -39.18
N ALA A 28 9.13 73.82 -38.93
CA ALA A 28 7.95 74.00 -39.77
C ALA A 28 8.27 74.75 -41.06
N GLN A 29 7.79 74.20 -42.19
CA GLN A 29 7.73 74.88 -43.48
C GLN A 29 6.26 74.92 -43.92
N PRO A 30 5.69 76.09 -44.28
CA PRO A 30 4.27 76.19 -44.61
C PRO A 30 4.03 75.62 -46.02
N ALA A 31 3.48 74.41 -46.07
CA ALA A 31 2.79 73.90 -47.26
C ALA A 31 1.30 74.25 -47.17
N THR A 32 0.77 74.73 -48.28
CA THR A 32 -0.63 75.10 -48.56
C THR A 32 -1.68 74.21 -47.91
N PRO A 33 -2.82 74.76 -47.44
CA PRO A 33 -3.88 73.99 -46.80
C PRO A 33 -4.51 73.00 -47.78
N GLN A 34 -4.07 71.75 -47.72
CA GLN A 34 -4.89 70.63 -48.15
C GLN A 34 -6.04 70.53 -47.14
N LEU A 35 -7.29 70.61 -47.62
CA LEU A 35 -8.44 70.29 -46.80
C LEU A 35 -8.17 68.94 -46.11
N PRO A 36 -8.41 68.81 -44.80
CA PRO A 36 -8.27 67.51 -44.15
C PRO A 36 -9.21 66.56 -44.87
N ALA A 37 -8.64 65.61 -45.61
CA ALA A 37 -9.37 64.40 -45.96
C ALA A 37 -9.94 63.90 -44.63
N ARG A 38 -11.28 63.83 -44.55
CA ARG A 38 -11.95 63.22 -43.42
C ARG A 38 -11.24 61.90 -43.20
N ALA A 39 -10.56 61.74 -42.06
CA ALA A 39 -10.03 60.43 -41.70
C ALA A 39 -11.27 59.53 -41.66
N VAL A 40 -11.41 58.69 -42.70
CA VAL A 40 -12.41 57.64 -42.72
C VAL A 40 -12.00 56.77 -41.54
N GLN A 41 -12.75 56.88 -40.45
CA GLN A 41 -12.65 55.95 -39.34
C GLN A 41 -12.78 54.57 -40.00
N PRO A 42 -11.82 53.65 -39.84
CA PRO A 42 -11.91 52.35 -40.48
C PRO A 42 -13.24 51.74 -40.05
N ALA A 43 -14.13 51.51 -41.00
CA ALA A 43 -15.39 50.86 -40.74
C ALA A 43 -15.05 49.50 -40.10
N VAL A 44 -15.54 49.25 -38.89
CA VAL A 44 -15.34 47.98 -38.20
C VAL A 44 -15.93 46.91 -39.10
N ASP A 45 -15.08 46.02 -39.62
CA ASP A 45 -15.49 44.96 -40.53
C ASP A 45 -16.16 43.85 -39.70
N THR A 46 -17.48 43.96 -39.52
CA THR A 46 -18.30 43.11 -38.64
C THR A 46 -18.12 41.62 -38.97
N ASN A 47 -17.91 41.29 -40.25
CA ASN A 47 -17.72 39.92 -40.73
C ASN A 47 -16.38 39.31 -40.27
N LEU A 48 -15.33 40.13 -40.12
CA LEU A 48 -14.05 39.71 -39.57
C LEU A 48 -14.14 39.51 -38.05
N LEU A 49 -14.93 40.31 -37.34
CA LEU A 49 -15.18 40.10 -35.91
C LEU A 49 -15.88 38.76 -35.66
N VAL A 50 -16.96 38.46 -36.38
CA VAL A 50 -17.71 37.20 -36.25
C VAL A 50 -16.79 36.00 -36.50
N THR A 51 -15.91 36.09 -37.51
CA THR A 51 -14.94 35.02 -37.80
C THR A 51 -13.92 34.84 -36.68
N ARG A 52 -13.39 35.92 -36.10
CA ARG A 52 -12.46 35.84 -34.95
C ARG A 52 -13.14 35.29 -33.71
N GLU A 53 -14.37 35.70 -33.44
CA GLU A 53 -15.16 35.19 -32.32
C GLU A 53 -15.37 33.67 -32.44
N ALA A 54 -15.72 33.19 -33.65
CA ALA A 54 -15.84 31.75 -33.93
C ALA A 54 -14.51 30.99 -33.77
N GLN A 55 -13.38 31.60 -34.14
CA GLN A 55 -12.06 31.00 -33.93
C GLN A 55 -11.65 30.96 -32.45
N LEU A 56 -11.96 32.01 -31.69
CA LEU A 56 -11.71 32.08 -30.26
C LEU A 56 -12.57 31.08 -29.49
N SER A 57 -13.85 30.96 -29.82
CA SER A 57 -14.73 29.98 -29.20
C SER A 57 -14.28 28.54 -29.47
N ALA A 58 -13.82 28.24 -30.69
CA ALA A 58 -13.23 26.94 -31.02
C ALA A 58 -11.93 26.64 -30.24
N GLN A 59 -11.09 27.65 -30.04
CA GLN A 59 -9.88 27.52 -29.22
C GLN A 59 -10.21 27.28 -27.75
N ILE A 60 -11.17 28.02 -27.19
CA ILE A 60 -11.65 27.85 -25.81
C ILE A 60 -12.21 26.43 -25.63
N ALA A 61 -13.08 25.97 -26.52
CA ALA A 61 -13.62 24.61 -26.46
C ALA A 61 -12.52 23.53 -26.51
N THR A 62 -11.46 23.75 -27.29
CA THR A 62 -10.30 22.84 -27.34
C THR A 62 -9.51 22.86 -26.02
N LEU A 63 -9.32 24.03 -25.41
CA LEU A 63 -8.64 24.17 -24.12
C LEU A 63 -9.46 23.53 -22.99
N GLU A 64 -10.78 23.71 -22.97
CA GLU A 64 -11.69 23.07 -22.02
C GLU A 64 -11.64 21.54 -22.13
N ALA A 65 -11.66 21.01 -23.36
CA ALA A 65 -11.52 19.58 -23.60
C ALA A 65 -10.17 19.03 -23.10
N ARG A 66 -9.06 19.75 -23.36
CA ARG A 66 -7.73 19.37 -22.85
C ARG A 66 -7.66 19.43 -21.32
N ALA A 67 -8.24 20.46 -20.71
CA ALA A 67 -8.29 20.59 -19.25
C ALA A 67 -9.09 19.44 -18.60
N ALA A 68 -10.19 19.02 -19.22
CA ALA A 68 -10.98 17.88 -18.77
C ALA A 68 -10.16 16.57 -18.82
N ILE A 69 -9.39 16.34 -19.90
CA ILE A 69 -8.49 15.19 -20.01
C ILE A 69 -7.42 15.22 -18.92
N ILE A 70 -6.74 16.36 -18.74
CA ILE A 70 -5.70 16.53 -17.71
C ILE A 70 -6.27 16.26 -16.31
N THR A 71 -7.48 16.74 -16.03
CA THR A 71 -8.14 16.53 -14.73
C THR A 71 -8.43 15.05 -14.50
N ASN A 72 -8.93 14.34 -15.52
CA ASN A 72 -9.17 12.90 -15.45
C ASN A 72 -7.87 12.11 -15.25
N ASP A 73 -6.81 12.46 -15.99
CA ASP A 73 -5.50 11.83 -15.87
C ASP A 73 -4.87 12.08 -14.49
N ALA A 74 -4.98 13.30 -13.96
CA ALA A 74 -4.51 13.66 -12.63
C ALA A 74 -5.25 12.90 -11.52
N ASN A 75 -6.57 12.74 -11.66
CA ASN A 75 -7.38 11.96 -10.73
C ASN A 75 -7.00 10.47 -10.78
N ALA A 76 -6.81 9.91 -11.99
CA ALA A 76 -6.37 8.53 -12.17
C ALA A 76 -4.96 8.29 -11.60
N ALA A 77 -4.02 9.21 -11.86
CA ALA A 77 -2.67 9.16 -11.31
C ALA A 77 -2.67 9.23 -9.78
N SER A 78 -3.47 10.13 -9.19
CA SER A 78 -3.63 10.24 -7.74
C SER A 78 -4.21 8.97 -7.11
N GLY A 79 -5.20 8.36 -7.77
CA GLY A 79 -5.76 7.07 -7.34
C GLY A 79 -4.74 5.94 -7.37
N ASN A 80 -3.94 5.86 -8.44
CA ASN A 80 -2.87 4.87 -8.57
C ASN A 80 -1.77 5.07 -7.53
N ALA A 81 -1.38 6.32 -7.25
CA ALA A 81 -0.44 6.66 -6.20
C ALA A 81 -0.96 6.24 -4.81
N GLY A 82 -2.23 6.54 -4.51
CA GLY A 82 -2.86 6.11 -3.26
C GLY A 82 -2.88 4.59 -3.07
N ARG A 83 -3.16 3.83 -4.14
CA ARG A 83 -3.08 2.35 -4.14
C ARG A 83 -1.67 1.85 -3.86
N ALA A 84 -0.67 2.43 -4.52
CA ALA A 84 0.73 2.09 -4.33
C ALA A 84 1.18 2.37 -2.89
N GLU A 85 0.86 3.54 -2.35
CA GLU A 85 1.15 3.90 -0.95
C GLU A 85 0.50 2.94 0.04
N ALA A 86 -0.78 2.62 -0.15
CA ALA A 86 -1.48 1.65 0.69
C ALA A 86 -0.79 0.27 0.68
N THR A 87 -0.33 -0.15 -0.50
CA THR A 87 0.41 -1.42 -0.67
C THR A 87 1.79 -1.37 -0.01
N LEU A 88 2.49 -0.22 -0.07
CA LEU A 88 3.76 -0.06 0.63
C LEU A 88 3.60 -0.10 2.16
N VAL A 89 2.53 0.49 2.68
CA VAL A 89 2.21 0.46 4.12
C VAL A 89 1.90 -0.97 4.58
N THR A 90 1.11 -1.75 3.84
CA THR A 90 0.82 -3.15 4.21
C THR A 90 2.06 -4.02 4.14
N VAL A 91 2.90 -3.85 3.12
CA VAL A 91 4.18 -4.57 3.01
C VAL A 91 5.14 -4.18 4.14
N ALA A 92 5.20 -2.90 4.51
CA ALA A 92 6.01 -2.45 5.65
C ALA A 92 5.53 -3.08 6.97
N ALA A 93 4.21 -3.11 7.21
CA ALA A 93 3.60 -3.75 8.37
C ALA A 93 3.91 -5.26 8.42
N ARG A 94 3.76 -5.96 7.29
CA ARG A 94 4.08 -7.40 7.19
C ARG A 94 5.54 -7.66 7.54
N ARG A 95 6.48 -6.91 6.95
CA ARG A 95 7.91 -7.05 7.26
C ARG A 95 8.24 -6.76 8.73
N ALA A 96 7.55 -5.81 9.35
CA ALA A 96 7.76 -5.49 10.76
C ALA A 96 7.33 -6.65 11.67
N LEU A 97 6.14 -7.23 11.42
CA LEU A 97 5.65 -8.39 12.18
C LEU A 97 6.49 -9.65 11.93
N ASP A 98 6.89 -9.90 10.67
CA ASP A 98 7.72 -11.06 10.32
C ASP A 98 9.09 -11.02 11.03
N ARG A 99 9.63 -9.81 11.29
CA ARG A 99 10.88 -9.61 12.05
C ARG A 99 10.69 -9.54 13.56
N GLY A 100 9.47 -9.57 14.07
CA GLY A 100 9.23 -9.39 15.50
C GLY A 100 9.44 -7.95 15.99
N THR A 101 9.43 -6.96 15.10
CA THR A 101 9.67 -5.55 15.45
C THR A 101 8.36 -4.79 15.64
N PRO A 102 8.28 -3.82 16.57
CA PRO A 102 7.10 -2.97 16.71
C PRO A 102 6.86 -2.14 15.44
N LEU A 103 5.61 -1.80 15.18
CA LEU A 103 5.20 -1.08 13.96
C LEU A 103 5.69 0.37 13.91
N GLY A 104 5.83 1.02 15.07
CA GLY A 104 6.28 2.42 15.14
C GLY A 104 5.37 3.35 14.35
N TYR A 105 5.94 4.20 13.49
CA TYR A 105 5.19 5.16 12.68
C TYR A 105 4.17 4.53 11.72
N ILE A 106 4.31 3.23 11.41
CA ILE A 106 3.39 2.50 10.53
C ILE A 106 2.00 2.39 11.17
N GLU A 107 1.89 2.43 12.51
CA GLU A 107 0.59 2.37 13.20
C GLU A 107 -0.34 3.52 12.80
N ASP A 108 0.19 4.74 12.73
CA ASP A 108 -0.60 5.91 12.34
C ASP A 108 -0.93 5.91 10.86
N GLN A 109 -0.01 5.43 10.02
CA GLN A 109 -0.27 5.22 8.59
C GLN A 109 -1.40 4.20 8.39
N LEU A 110 -1.39 3.08 9.12
CA LEU A 110 -2.45 2.08 9.07
C LEU A 110 -3.79 2.67 9.51
N ARG A 111 -3.81 3.44 10.60
CA ARG A 111 -5.03 4.09 11.10
C ARG A 111 -5.57 5.13 10.13
N SER A 112 -4.71 5.96 9.54
CA SER A 112 -5.10 6.97 8.57
C SER A 112 -5.62 6.37 7.27
N ARG A 113 -5.04 5.26 6.80
CA ARG A 113 -5.35 4.68 5.48
C ARG A 113 -6.46 3.64 5.52
N PHE A 114 -6.53 2.86 6.58
CA PHE A 114 -7.43 1.71 6.68
C PHE A 114 -8.41 1.81 7.85
N GLY A 115 -8.26 2.79 8.75
CA GLY A 115 -9.13 2.91 9.93
C GLY A 115 -10.60 3.14 9.59
N ALA A 116 -10.90 3.83 8.49
CA ALA A 116 -12.27 4.08 8.06
C ALA A 116 -12.93 2.86 7.37
N THR A 117 -12.17 2.12 6.56
CA THR A 117 -12.69 1.00 5.76
C THR A 117 -12.56 -0.34 6.47
N GLN A 118 -11.44 -0.57 7.15
CA GLN A 118 -11.08 -1.81 7.83
C GLN A 118 -10.68 -1.56 9.31
N PRO A 119 -11.59 -1.03 10.16
CA PRO A 119 -11.26 -0.69 11.55
C PRO A 119 -10.82 -1.93 12.35
N ARG A 120 -11.50 -3.07 12.18
CA ARG A 120 -11.17 -4.31 12.89
C ARG A 120 -9.80 -4.86 12.52
N ALA A 121 -9.52 -4.98 11.22
CA ALA A 121 -8.23 -5.48 10.73
C ALA A 121 -7.07 -4.55 11.15
N THR A 122 -7.27 -3.24 11.05
CA THR A 122 -6.30 -2.23 11.49
C THR A 122 -5.96 -2.39 12.97
N LEU A 123 -6.96 -2.52 13.85
CA LEU A 123 -6.73 -2.74 15.28
C LEU A 123 -6.01 -4.06 15.58
N MET A 124 -6.33 -5.13 14.85
CA MET A 124 -5.65 -6.42 15.01
C MET A 124 -4.18 -6.35 14.64
N VAL A 125 -3.83 -5.70 13.52
CA VAL A 125 -2.42 -5.51 13.11
C VAL A 125 -1.68 -4.64 14.12
N ILE A 126 -2.27 -3.53 14.59
CA ILE A 126 -1.67 -2.66 15.60
C ILE A 126 -1.44 -3.42 16.92
N GLN A 127 -2.43 -4.21 17.37
CA GLN A 127 -2.28 -5.00 18.59
C GLN A 127 -1.22 -6.09 18.43
N ALA A 128 -1.12 -6.72 17.25
CA ALA A 128 -0.05 -7.66 16.94
C ALA A 128 1.33 -6.99 16.96
N GLY A 129 1.44 -5.74 16.50
CA GLY A 129 2.68 -4.96 16.56
C GLY A 129 3.18 -4.66 17.97
N ARG A 130 2.30 -4.65 18.97
CA ARG A 130 2.66 -4.42 20.38
C ARG A 130 3.22 -5.66 21.06
N GLN A 131 2.82 -6.85 20.61
CA GLN A 131 3.29 -8.13 21.11
C GLN A 131 3.51 -9.07 19.93
N PRO A 132 4.55 -8.79 19.12
CA PRO A 132 4.75 -9.53 17.90
C PRO A 132 5.11 -10.99 18.24
N VAL A 133 4.57 -11.90 17.45
CA VAL A 133 4.89 -13.32 17.50
C VAL A 133 5.42 -13.67 16.12
N THR A 134 6.61 -14.24 16.07
CA THR A 134 7.22 -14.68 14.83
C THR A 134 6.99 -16.17 14.63
N LEU A 135 7.18 -16.63 13.39
CA LEU A 135 7.17 -18.07 13.11
C LEU A 135 8.29 -18.79 13.87
N GLN A 136 9.42 -18.12 14.12
CA GLN A 136 10.52 -18.66 14.90
C GLN A 136 10.12 -18.86 16.37
N ASP A 137 9.44 -17.88 16.98
CA ASP A 137 8.95 -18.01 18.36
C ASP A 137 7.98 -19.19 18.51
N LEU A 138 7.16 -19.46 17.48
CA LEU A 138 6.26 -20.61 17.47
C LEU A 138 7.00 -21.94 17.33
N ARG A 139 8.10 -21.99 16.56
CA ARG A 139 8.97 -23.18 16.47
C ARG A 139 9.64 -23.46 17.82
N ASP A 140 10.32 -22.46 18.35
CA ASP A 140 11.06 -22.57 19.61
C ASP A 140 10.11 -22.91 20.75
N GLY A 141 8.93 -22.27 20.77
CA GLY A 141 7.87 -22.56 21.73
C GLY A 141 7.32 -23.99 21.61
N LEU A 142 7.16 -24.52 20.39
CA LEU A 142 6.68 -25.89 20.17
C LEU A 142 7.73 -26.92 20.62
N ASP A 143 9.01 -26.64 20.38
CA ASP A 143 10.10 -27.50 20.81
C ASP A 143 10.26 -27.55 22.32
N ALA A 144 10.12 -26.40 22.99
CA ALA A 144 10.17 -26.31 24.44
C ALA A 144 9.07 -27.15 25.13
N ILE A 145 7.87 -27.21 24.56
CA ILE A 145 6.73 -27.96 25.12
C ILE A 145 6.60 -29.39 24.57
N GLY A 146 7.48 -29.81 23.65
CA GLY A 146 7.33 -31.05 22.89
C GLY A 146 7.17 -32.30 23.75
N GLN A 147 7.99 -32.44 24.80
CA GLN A 147 7.88 -33.58 25.72
C GLN A 147 6.54 -33.58 26.48
N GLN A 148 6.09 -32.42 26.94
CA GLN A 148 4.83 -32.28 27.69
C GLN A 148 3.61 -32.60 26.82
N LEU A 149 3.69 -32.30 25.52
CA LEU A 149 2.65 -32.61 24.53
C LEU A 149 2.48 -34.12 24.31
N VAL A 150 3.58 -34.86 24.33
CA VAL A 150 3.62 -36.32 24.09
C VAL A 150 3.26 -37.10 25.34
N SER A 151 3.72 -36.66 26.52
CA SER A 151 3.56 -37.43 27.76
C SER A 151 2.11 -37.52 28.28
N GLY A 152 1.20 -36.63 27.86
CA GLY A 152 -0.19 -36.61 28.35
C GLY A 152 -0.27 -36.52 29.87
N ASP A 153 -1.44 -36.70 30.47
CA ASP A 153 -1.47 -37.04 31.90
C ASP A 153 -0.76 -38.38 32.10
N SER A 154 0.09 -38.44 33.12
CA SER A 154 1.07 -39.50 33.40
C SER A 154 0.50 -40.93 33.42
N GLY A 155 -0.83 -41.08 33.41
CA GLY A 155 -1.55 -42.33 33.32
C GLY A 155 -1.50 -43.04 31.97
N PHE A 156 -1.48 -42.34 30.82
CA PHE A 156 -1.63 -42.99 29.50
C PHE A 156 -0.44 -43.89 29.12
N ILE A 157 0.80 -43.40 29.29
CA ILE A 157 2.02 -44.17 29.00
C ILE A 157 2.18 -45.33 30.02
N GLY A 158 1.81 -45.08 31.28
CA GLY A 158 1.82 -46.09 32.33
C GLY A 158 0.80 -47.22 32.12
N ASP A 159 -0.38 -46.91 31.57
CA ASP A 159 -1.41 -47.89 31.20
C ASP A 159 -0.98 -48.72 30.00
N LEU A 160 -0.38 -48.09 28.98
CA LEU A 160 0.08 -48.80 27.79
C LEU A 160 1.16 -49.85 28.14
N GLY A 161 2.11 -49.51 29.01
CA GLY A 161 3.14 -50.44 29.48
C GLY A 161 2.60 -51.58 30.37
N ARG A 162 1.46 -51.38 31.06
CA ARG A 162 0.78 -52.43 31.82
C ARG A 162 -0.02 -53.36 30.91
N THR A 163 -0.69 -52.83 29.89
CA THR A 163 -1.45 -53.62 28.92
C THR A 163 -0.55 -54.45 28.01
N LEU A 164 0.62 -53.94 27.63
CA LEU A 164 1.60 -54.68 26.80
C LEU A 164 2.26 -55.87 27.52
N ARG A 165 2.40 -55.83 28.85
CA ARG A 165 2.89 -56.99 29.62
C ARG A 165 1.91 -58.17 29.67
N ASN A 166 0.62 -57.92 29.38
CA ASN A 166 -0.41 -58.95 29.33
C ASN A 166 -0.79 -59.40 27.92
N LEU A 167 -0.22 -58.79 26.86
CA LEU A 167 -0.54 -59.13 25.46
C LEU A 167 0.75 -59.44 24.66
N VAL A 168 1.26 -60.67 24.81
CA VAL A 168 2.13 -61.27 23.78
C VAL A 168 1.21 -61.78 22.67
N VAL A 169 0.94 -60.93 21.67
CA VAL A 169 0.28 -61.35 20.43
C VAL A 169 1.12 -60.87 19.26
N LEU A 170 1.68 -61.82 18.50
CA LEU A 170 2.28 -61.58 17.19
C LEU A 170 1.27 -60.84 16.30
N HIS A 171 1.58 -59.61 15.89
CA HIS A 171 0.91 -58.97 14.77
C HIS A 171 1.95 -58.39 13.80
N LYS A 172 1.76 -58.77 12.53
CA LYS A 172 2.63 -58.54 11.38
C LYS A 172 2.37 -57.15 10.79
N GLU A 173 3.41 -56.57 10.23
CA GLU A 173 3.54 -55.22 9.66
C GLU A 173 2.28 -54.63 9.00
N GLY A 174 1.93 -53.37 9.32
CA GLY A 174 1.09 -52.56 8.43
C GLY A 174 0.19 -51.45 8.98
N THR A 175 0.09 -51.19 10.29
CA THR A 175 -0.73 -50.06 10.80
C THR A 175 0.02 -49.24 11.86
N PRO A 176 0.57 -48.07 11.52
CA PRO A 176 1.09 -47.15 12.53
C PRO A 176 -0.10 -46.60 13.33
N SER A 177 -0.24 -47.02 14.57
CA SER A 177 -1.00 -46.25 15.55
C SER A 177 -0.35 -44.85 15.59
N PRO A 178 -1.09 -43.74 15.47
CA PRO A 178 -0.51 -42.41 15.45
C PRO A 178 0.11 -42.12 16.81
N LEU A 179 1.41 -42.41 16.97
CA LEU A 179 2.09 -42.11 18.21
C LEU A 179 1.99 -40.59 18.44
N PRO A 180 1.72 -40.12 19.66
CA PRO A 180 1.76 -38.68 19.97
C PRO A 180 3.07 -38.03 19.52
N ALA A 181 4.18 -38.78 19.49
CA ALA A 181 5.45 -38.38 18.89
C ALA A 181 5.37 -38.10 17.37
N ASP A 182 4.66 -38.93 16.60
CA ASP A 182 4.47 -38.72 15.15
C ASP A 182 3.60 -37.49 14.87
N ARG A 183 2.58 -37.25 15.72
CA ARG A 183 1.78 -36.01 15.66
C ARG A 183 2.63 -34.79 15.94
N LEU A 184 3.53 -34.83 16.93
CA LEU A 184 4.46 -33.75 17.21
C LEU A 184 5.42 -33.51 16.03
N ALA A 185 5.98 -34.56 15.45
CA ALA A 185 6.83 -34.46 14.26
C ALA A 185 6.07 -33.86 13.05
N ARG A 186 4.77 -34.17 12.91
CA ARG A 186 3.91 -33.54 11.90
C ARG A 186 3.65 -32.06 12.19
N ALA A 187 3.34 -31.71 13.44
CA ALA A 187 3.13 -30.31 13.84
C ALA A 187 4.37 -29.45 13.58
N ARG A 188 5.58 -29.97 13.88
CA ARG A 188 6.85 -29.30 13.58
C ARG A 188 7.02 -29.03 12.09
N ARG A 189 6.85 -30.05 11.25
CA ARG A 189 6.92 -29.90 9.78
C ARG A 189 5.91 -28.89 9.24
N LEU A 190 4.70 -28.82 9.83
CA LEU A 190 3.69 -27.84 9.45
C LEU A 190 4.12 -26.41 9.80
N ILE A 191 4.68 -26.18 11.00
CA ILE A 191 5.25 -24.87 11.36
C ILE A 191 6.44 -24.52 10.46
N ASP A 192 7.30 -25.47 10.14
CA ASP A 192 8.44 -25.25 9.24
C ASP A 192 7.98 -24.80 7.85
N ALA A 193 6.90 -25.40 7.35
CA ALA A 193 6.23 -25.01 6.11
C ALA A 193 5.36 -23.72 6.24
N GLY A 194 5.25 -23.12 7.43
CA GLY A 194 4.43 -21.94 7.69
C GLY A 194 2.92 -22.21 7.87
N HIS A 195 2.50 -23.47 7.82
CA HIS A 195 1.10 -23.92 7.98
C HIS A 195 0.66 -23.92 9.45
N THR A 196 0.62 -22.73 10.05
CA THR A 196 0.40 -22.53 11.49
C THR A 196 -0.99 -22.95 11.95
N GLU A 197 -2.02 -22.74 11.13
CA GLU A 197 -3.40 -23.16 11.42
C GLU A 197 -3.51 -24.69 11.54
N ALA A 198 -2.88 -25.41 10.60
CA ALA A 198 -2.85 -26.87 10.61
C ALA A 198 -2.03 -27.40 11.80
N ALA A 199 -0.89 -26.78 12.11
CA ALA A 199 -0.08 -27.14 13.27
C ALA A 199 -0.84 -26.93 14.59
N LEU A 200 -1.56 -25.82 14.74
CA LEU A 200 -2.42 -25.55 15.89
C LEU A 200 -3.49 -26.63 16.05
N ALA A 201 -4.10 -27.07 14.96
CA ALA A 201 -5.11 -28.13 14.97
C ALA A 201 -4.52 -29.51 15.30
N GLU A 202 -3.25 -29.76 15.00
CA GLU A 202 -2.57 -31.00 15.41
C GLU A 202 -2.25 -30.97 16.91
N VAL A 203 -1.69 -29.86 17.41
CA VAL A 203 -1.34 -29.68 18.83
C VAL A 203 -2.57 -29.72 19.73
N SER A 204 -3.70 -29.14 19.31
CA SER A 204 -4.94 -29.16 20.11
C SER A 204 -5.54 -30.57 20.29
N ARG A 205 -5.15 -31.53 19.44
CA ARG A 205 -5.59 -32.93 19.50
C ARG A 205 -4.60 -33.84 20.24
N MET A 206 -3.46 -33.30 20.70
CA MET A 206 -2.47 -34.07 21.46
C MET A 206 -2.93 -34.29 22.90
N PRO A 207 -2.50 -35.39 23.54
CA PRO A 207 -2.89 -35.70 24.92
C PRO A 207 -2.41 -34.63 25.91
N GLY A 208 -1.28 -33.96 25.64
CA GLY A 208 -0.77 -32.85 26.46
C GLY A 208 -1.29 -31.46 26.10
N ALA A 209 -2.33 -31.33 25.24
CA ALA A 209 -2.80 -30.03 24.74
C ALA A 209 -3.14 -29.02 25.85
N ALA A 210 -3.64 -29.47 27.00
CA ALA A 210 -3.94 -28.61 28.15
C ALA A 210 -2.72 -27.83 28.67
N ARG A 211 -1.51 -28.38 28.51
CA ARG A 211 -0.24 -27.74 28.92
C ARG A 211 0.28 -26.75 27.87
N ALA A 212 -0.25 -26.77 26.65
CA ALA A 212 0.17 -25.92 25.54
C ALA A 212 -0.62 -24.61 25.41
N GLY A 213 -1.36 -24.20 26.44
CA GLY A 213 -2.26 -23.04 26.39
C GLY A 213 -1.59 -21.74 25.90
N ASN A 214 -0.39 -21.45 26.40
CA ASN A 214 0.37 -20.26 26.01
C ASN A 214 0.79 -20.31 24.53
N TRP A 215 1.32 -21.44 24.09
CA TRP A 215 1.70 -21.65 22.69
C TRP A 215 0.50 -21.55 21.75
N MET A 216 -0.62 -22.19 22.09
CA MET A 216 -1.85 -22.13 21.29
C MET A 216 -2.39 -20.71 21.18
N THR A 217 -2.29 -19.91 22.25
CA THR A 217 -2.69 -18.50 22.24
C THR A 217 -1.76 -17.65 21.38
N ALA A 218 -0.44 -17.87 21.44
CA ALA A 218 0.52 -17.22 20.56
C ALA A 218 0.26 -17.57 19.08
N ALA A 219 0.00 -18.84 18.77
CA ALA A 219 -0.33 -19.31 17.42
C ALA A 219 -1.60 -18.65 16.89
N ARG A 220 -2.67 -18.57 17.70
CA ARG A 220 -3.90 -17.86 17.33
C ARG A 220 -3.65 -16.37 17.05
N ARG A 221 -2.84 -15.71 17.87
CA ARG A 221 -2.47 -14.30 17.66
C ARG A 221 -1.70 -14.11 16.35
N TYR A 222 -0.75 -14.99 16.05
CA TYR A 222 -0.02 -14.98 14.78
C TYR A 222 -0.96 -15.14 13.57
N ILE A 223 -1.85 -16.13 13.62
CA ILE A 223 -2.85 -16.39 12.58
C ILE A 223 -3.76 -15.18 12.36
N ALA A 224 -4.33 -14.64 13.44
CA ALA A 224 -5.22 -13.48 13.39
C ALA A 224 -4.52 -12.24 12.81
N ALA A 225 -3.25 -12.02 13.16
CA ALA A 225 -2.45 -10.94 12.59
C ALA A 225 -2.25 -11.12 11.08
N ARG A 226 -2.00 -12.36 10.61
CA ARG A 226 -1.82 -12.64 9.19
C ARG A 226 -3.09 -12.43 8.39
N GLN A 227 -4.21 -12.98 8.86
CA GLN A 227 -5.52 -12.79 8.23
C GLN A 227 -5.93 -11.31 8.18
N ALA A 228 -5.63 -10.55 9.23
CA ALA A 228 -5.85 -9.11 9.24
C ALA A 228 -4.99 -8.39 8.20
N LEU A 229 -3.69 -8.72 8.09
CA LEU A 229 -2.82 -8.18 7.05
C LEU A 229 -3.32 -8.50 5.63
N ASP A 230 -3.77 -9.73 5.38
CA ASP A 230 -4.29 -10.14 4.08
C ASP A 230 -5.57 -9.37 3.72
N THR A 231 -6.40 -9.07 4.72
CA THR A 231 -7.57 -8.20 4.54
C THR A 231 -7.15 -6.79 4.13
N LEU A 232 -6.15 -6.20 4.80
CA LEU A 232 -5.64 -4.87 4.47
C LEU A 232 -4.98 -4.84 3.08
N GLU A 233 -4.25 -5.90 2.72
CA GLU A 233 -3.66 -6.08 1.39
C GLU A 233 -4.75 -6.10 0.31
N GLY A 234 -5.84 -6.84 0.52
CA GLY A 234 -7.01 -6.82 -0.36
C GLY A 234 -7.62 -5.43 -0.51
N THR A 235 -7.83 -4.70 0.60
CA THR A 235 -8.32 -3.32 0.59
C THR A 235 -7.39 -2.38 -0.19
N ALA A 236 -6.07 -2.55 -0.04
CA ALA A 236 -5.07 -1.75 -0.76
C ALA A 236 -5.11 -2.01 -2.27
N LEU A 237 -5.16 -3.26 -2.69
CA LEU A 237 -5.20 -3.67 -4.10
C LEU A 237 -6.49 -3.21 -4.80
N LEU A 238 -7.62 -3.24 -4.10
CA LEU A 238 -8.90 -2.72 -4.59
C LEU A 238 -8.95 -1.19 -4.63
N GLY A 239 -7.96 -0.49 -4.05
CA GLY A 239 -7.95 0.97 -3.92
C GLY A 239 -9.05 1.51 -3.04
N GLN A 240 -9.45 0.73 -2.03
CA GLN A 240 -10.45 1.10 -1.04
C GLN A 240 -9.81 1.69 0.23
N ALA A 241 -8.48 1.82 0.26
CA ALA A 241 -7.81 2.58 1.31
C ALA A 241 -8.09 4.08 1.15
N THR A 242 -8.19 4.79 2.26
CA THR A 242 -8.36 6.25 2.26
C THR A 242 -7.14 6.89 1.57
N PRO A 243 -7.34 7.70 0.52
CA PRO A 243 -6.24 8.40 -0.13
C PRO A 243 -5.58 9.39 0.83
N ALA A 244 -4.31 9.71 0.57
CA ALA A 244 -3.60 10.72 1.34
C ALA A 244 -4.35 12.05 1.22
N PRO A 245 -4.36 12.90 2.27
CA PRO A 245 -4.78 14.27 2.09
C PRO A 245 -3.91 14.90 0.99
N GLN A 246 -4.55 15.40 -0.08
CA GLN A 246 -3.83 16.14 -1.12
C GLN A 246 -3.22 17.38 -0.48
N PRO A 247 -1.94 17.71 -0.73
CA PRO A 247 -1.40 18.98 -0.30
C PRO A 247 -2.27 20.08 -0.91
N ALA A 248 -2.85 20.93 -0.06
CA ALA A 248 -3.63 22.08 -0.52
C ALA A 248 -2.76 22.87 -1.50
N ALA A 249 -3.32 23.22 -2.66
CA ALA A 249 -2.66 24.14 -3.58
C ALA A 249 -2.32 25.40 -2.79
N ALA A 250 -1.04 25.76 -2.75
CA ALA A 250 -0.62 27.04 -2.20
C ALA A 250 -1.17 28.13 -3.13
N ASP A 251 -2.15 28.88 -2.65
CA ASP A 251 -2.61 30.15 -3.25
C ASP A 251 -1.50 31.21 -3.25
#